data_AF-A0A850NNW0-F1
#
_entry.id   AF-A0A850NNW0-F1
#
_cell.length_a   1.000
_cell.length_b   1.000
_cell.length_c   1.000
_cell.angle_alpha   90.00
_cell.angle_beta   90.00
_cell.angle_gamma   90.00
#
_symmetry.space_group_name_H-M   'P 1'
#
loop_
_entity.id
_entity.type
_entity.pdbx_description
1 polymer ?
#
loop_
_entity_poly.entity_id
_entity_poly.type
_entity_poly.pdbx_seq_one_letter_code
_entity_poly.pdbx_strand_id
1 'polypeptide(L)'
;ACHPGQRCGLIASSGAKRLRAEGLGAELPHMDAAAVAHWFLDRFPDIRASDALDTVATQFSVQGLELDHVGLCWGGDLIRRPDGAGWQVRRLSGTAWQTSQTAEKVANLLNTYRVLLTRARYETLIWVPQGDARDATRLPAMYDAIADFLLACGVTPLPDSPPVATPAEASLFDIA
;
A
#
# COMPACT_ATOMS: atom_id res chain seq x y z
N ALA A 1 5.05 12.59 12.32
CA ALA A 1 6.24 11.76 12.56
C ALA A 1 5.88 10.68 13.56
N CYS A 2 6.26 9.43 13.30
CA CYS A 2 6.01 8.29 14.20
C CYS A 2 6.77 8.51 15.52
N HIS A 3 6.17 8.25 16.68
CA HIS A 3 6.86 8.41 17.98
C HIS A 3 8.09 7.48 18.03
N PRO A 4 9.24 7.84 18.64
CA PRO A 4 10.46 7.02 18.72
C PRO A 4 10.35 5.58 19.28
N GLY A 5 9.18 5.11 19.68
CA GLY A 5 8.91 3.71 20.03
C GLY A 5 7.96 2.98 19.07
N GLN A 6 7.27 3.71 18.20
CA GLN A 6 6.23 3.16 17.34
C GLN A 6 6.83 2.62 16.04
N ARG A 7 6.25 1.54 15.54
CA ARG A 7 6.61 0.87 14.28
C ARG A 7 5.65 1.29 13.17
N CYS A 8 6.19 1.70 12.04
CA CYS A 8 5.40 1.89 10.81
C CYS A 8 5.93 1.00 9.69
N GLY A 9 5.11 0.72 8.70
CA GLY A 9 5.50 -0.04 7.53
C GLY A 9 4.45 -0.01 6.43
N LEU A 10 4.87 -0.27 5.20
CA LEU A 10 3.99 -0.36 4.05
C LEU A 10 3.50 -1.78 3.83
N ILE A 11 2.21 -1.93 3.56
CA ILE A 11 1.60 -3.20 3.20
C ILE A 11 0.74 -3.08 1.95
N ALA A 12 0.62 -4.18 1.20
CA ALA A 12 -0.25 -4.24 0.03
C ALA A 12 -0.73 -5.67 -0.23
N SER A 13 -1.73 -5.81 -1.10
CA SER A 13 -2.08 -7.13 -1.63
C SER A 13 -0.96 -7.65 -2.53
N SER A 14 -0.61 -8.94 -2.41
CA SER A 14 0.30 -9.60 -3.35
C SER A 14 -0.23 -9.62 -4.79
N GLY A 15 -1.53 -9.38 -5.00
CA GLY A 15 -2.16 -9.21 -6.31
C GLY A 15 -2.02 -7.80 -6.91
N ALA A 16 -1.61 -6.79 -6.12
CA ALA A 16 -1.52 -5.38 -6.48
C ALA A 16 -0.33 -5.04 -7.40
N LYS A 17 -0.09 -5.85 -8.44
CA LYS A 17 1.15 -5.82 -9.25
C LYS A 17 1.42 -4.50 -9.97
N ARG A 18 0.41 -3.65 -10.16
CA ARG A 18 0.58 -2.33 -10.80
C ARG A 18 1.07 -1.23 -9.87
N LEU A 19 1.18 -1.49 -8.56
CA LEU A 19 1.87 -0.60 -7.62
C LEU A 19 3.35 -0.40 -7.97
N ARG A 20 3.94 -1.32 -8.74
CA ARG A 20 5.28 -1.17 -9.34
C ARG A 20 5.45 0.12 -10.15
N ALA A 21 4.40 0.60 -10.79
CA ALA A 21 4.45 1.85 -11.56
C ALA A 21 4.60 3.10 -10.66
N GLU A 22 4.36 2.93 -9.37
CA GLU A 22 4.42 3.96 -8.33
C GLU A 22 5.69 3.80 -7.47
N GLY A 23 6.66 2.98 -7.90
CA GLY A 23 7.88 2.67 -7.15
C GLY A 23 7.74 1.55 -6.12
N LEU A 24 6.52 1.09 -5.83
CA LEU A 24 6.23 0.06 -4.82
C LEU A 24 6.31 -1.35 -5.43
N GLY A 25 7.52 -1.74 -5.82
CA GLY A 25 7.78 -3.04 -6.48
C GLY A 25 8.57 -4.05 -5.68
N ALA A 26 9.29 -3.61 -4.65
CA ALA A 26 10.02 -4.49 -3.74
C ALA A 26 9.05 -5.10 -2.73
N GLU A 27 8.79 -6.40 -2.86
CA GLU A 27 7.93 -7.16 -1.95
C GLU A 27 8.82 -7.94 -0.95
N LEU A 28 8.45 -7.90 0.33
CA LEU A 28 9.14 -8.65 1.39
C LEU A 28 9.04 -10.16 1.10
N PRO A 29 10.17 -10.92 1.07
CA PRO A 29 10.15 -12.35 0.77
C PRO A 29 9.55 -13.14 1.95
N HIS A 30 8.23 -13.32 1.95
CA HIS A 30 7.47 -13.94 3.04
C HIS A 30 7.89 -15.37 3.43
N MET A 31 8.59 -16.10 2.55
CA MET A 31 9.13 -17.44 2.85
C MET A 31 10.47 -17.41 3.59
N ASP A 32 11.13 -16.24 3.67
CA ASP A 32 12.37 -16.05 4.42
C ASP A 32 12.03 -15.48 5.81
N ALA A 33 12.02 -16.37 6.81
CA ALA A 33 11.71 -16.00 8.18
C ALA A 33 12.70 -14.96 8.76
N ALA A 34 13.97 -14.98 8.34
CA ALA A 34 14.95 -14.00 8.81
C ALA A 34 14.67 -12.62 8.21
N ALA A 35 14.36 -12.55 6.91
CA ALA A 35 13.97 -11.30 6.27
C ALA A 35 12.70 -10.71 6.89
N VAL A 36 11.69 -11.54 7.17
CA VAL A 36 10.47 -11.11 7.86
C VAL A 36 10.79 -10.59 9.27
N ALA A 37 11.63 -11.29 10.03
CA ALA A 37 12.03 -10.85 11.36
C ALA A 37 12.75 -9.49 11.32
N HIS A 38 13.74 -9.33 10.43
CA HIS A 38 14.45 -8.06 10.23
C HIS A 38 13.47 -6.91 9.93
N TRP A 39 12.51 -7.14 9.02
CA TRP A 39 11.53 -6.11 8.66
C TRP A 39 10.66 -5.66 9.84
N PHE A 40 10.21 -6.59 10.70
CA PHE A 40 9.39 -6.24 11.86
C PHE A 40 10.19 -5.68 13.05
N LEU A 41 11.43 -6.15 13.26
CA LEU A 41 12.17 -5.92 14.50
C LEU A 41 13.28 -4.87 14.39
N ASP A 42 13.89 -4.70 13.22
CA ASP A 42 14.98 -3.73 13.03
C ASP A 42 14.44 -2.33 12.82
N ARG A 43 15.29 -1.32 12.97
CA ARG A 43 14.96 0.12 12.83
C ARG A 43 15.80 0.74 11.72
N PHE A 44 15.25 1.72 11.02
CA PHE A 44 16.05 2.67 10.26
C PHE A 44 17.18 3.24 11.16
N PRO A 45 18.45 3.29 10.72
CA PRO A 45 18.92 3.29 9.33
C PRO A 45 19.13 1.92 8.66
N ASP A 46 18.73 0.81 9.26
CA ASP A 46 18.68 -0.47 8.51
C ASP A 46 17.57 -0.41 7.46
N ILE A 47 17.95 -0.41 6.18
CA ILE A 47 17.02 -0.30 5.04
C ILE A 47 16.06 -1.49 4.93
N ARG A 48 16.34 -2.59 5.63
CA ARG A 48 15.47 -3.77 5.65
C ARG A 48 14.33 -3.62 6.65
N ALA A 49 14.42 -2.64 7.55
CA ALA A 49 13.39 -2.35 8.55
C ALA A 49 12.10 -1.85 7.91
N SER A 50 10.97 -2.15 8.54
CA SER A 50 9.64 -1.69 8.12
C SER A 50 9.54 -0.17 8.05
N ASP A 51 10.19 0.55 8.97
CA ASP A 51 10.18 2.02 9.03
C ASP A 51 11.16 2.69 8.05
N ALA A 52 11.92 1.91 7.28
CA ALA A 52 12.65 2.40 6.11
C ALA A 52 11.72 2.63 4.88
N LEU A 53 10.55 1.98 4.84
CA LEU A 53 9.54 2.10 3.79
C LEU A 53 9.98 1.67 2.36
N ASP A 54 11.17 1.10 2.21
CA ASP A 54 11.72 0.64 0.93
C ASP A 54 11.04 -0.64 0.40
N THR A 55 10.52 -1.47 1.31
CA THR A 55 9.93 -2.77 0.98
C THR A 55 8.51 -2.88 1.53
N VAL A 56 7.60 -3.38 0.68
CA VAL A 56 6.20 -3.59 1.02
C VAL A 56 5.97 -5.03 1.51
N ALA A 57 5.32 -5.20 2.65
CA ALA A 57 4.90 -6.51 3.13
C ALA A 57 3.53 -6.90 2.53
N THR A 58 3.36 -8.16 2.15
CA THR A 58 2.08 -8.66 1.63
C THR A 58 1.24 -9.27 2.74
N GLN A 59 -0.03 -9.58 2.47
CA GLN A 59 -0.91 -10.28 3.40
C GLN A 59 -0.33 -11.59 3.95
N PHE A 60 0.58 -12.24 3.22
CA PHE A 60 1.25 -13.46 3.66
C PHE A 60 2.31 -13.18 4.72
N SER A 61 3.06 -12.09 4.59
CA SER A 61 4.12 -11.71 5.53
C SER A 61 3.58 -11.17 6.86
N VAL A 62 2.40 -10.55 6.83
CA VAL A 62 1.81 -9.85 7.98
C VAL A 62 0.74 -10.66 8.71
N GLN A 63 0.51 -11.91 8.31
CA GLN A 63 -0.52 -12.75 8.90
C GLN A 63 -0.21 -13.04 10.38
N GLY A 64 -1.07 -12.59 11.29
CA GLY A 64 -0.88 -12.75 12.74
C GLY A 64 0.16 -11.79 13.35
N LEU A 65 0.68 -10.85 12.56
CA LEU A 65 1.61 -9.81 13.00
C LEU A 65 0.95 -8.43 12.84
N GLU A 66 1.38 -7.46 13.63
CA GLU A 66 0.82 -6.10 13.65
C GLU A 66 1.92 -5.07 13.79
N LEU A 67 1.68 -3.88 13.25
CA LEU A 67 2.52 -2.69 13.43
C LEU A 67 1.72 -1.63 14.18
N ASP A 68 2.40 -0.67 14.78
CA ASP A 68 1.73 0.44 15.48
C ASP A 68 0.97 1.32 14.47
N HIS A 69 1.60 1.58 13.33
CA HIS A 69 1.03 2.31 12.18
C HIS A 69 1.24 1.54 10.89
N VAL A 70 0.29 1.61 9.97
CA VAL A 70 0.38 0.92 8.68
C VAL A 70 0.04 1.86 7.54
N GLY A 71 0.90 1.91 6.53
CA GLY A 71 0.55 2.44 5.22
C GLY A 71 -0.02 1.32 4.34
N LEU A 72 -1.33 1.28 4.13
CA LEU A 72 -1.96 0.36 3.19
C LEU A 72 -1.95 0.97 1.79
N CYS A 73 -1.16 0.38 0.90
CA CYS A 73 -1.12 0.75 -0.51
C CYS A 73 -2.19 -0.04 -1.28
N TRP A 74 -3.27 0.64 -1.66
CA TRP A 74 -4.41 0.00 -2.33
C TRP A 74 -4.08 -0.39 -3.77
N GLY A 75 -4.40 -1.63 -4.14
CA GLY A 75 -4.08 -2.19 -5.45
C GLY A 75 -5.22 -2.13 -6.45
N GLY A 76 -4.87 -2.15 -7.74
CA GLY A 76 -5.83 -2.34 -8.83
C GLY A 76 -6.43 -3.76 -8.89
N ASP A 77 -6.04 -4.69 -8.04
CA ASP A 77 -6.61 -6.03 -7.98
C ASP A 77 -7.99 -6.08 -7.29
N LEU A 78 -8.35 -5.07 -6.49
CA LEU A 78 -9.68 -4.91 -5.90
C LEU A 78 -10.21 -3.50 -6.17
N ILE A 79 -11.22 -3.39 -7.04
CA ILE A 79 -11.83 -2.10 -7.40
C ILE A 79 -13.32 -2.07 -7.10
N ARG A 80 -13.92 -0.89 -7.12
CA ARG A 80 -15.38 -0.76 -7.15
C ARG A 80 -15.93 -1.26 -8.48
N ARG A 81 -17.04 -2.00 -8.44
CA ARG A 81 -17.81 -2.29 -9.64
C ARG A 81 -18.32 -0.98 -10.24
N PRO A 82 -18.39 -0.86 -11.59
CA PRO A 82 -18.96 0.30 -12.25
C PRO A 82 -20.41 0.63 -11.84
N ASP A 83 -21.18 -0.39 -11.43
CA ASP A 83 -22.55 -0.24 -10.93
C ASP A 83 -22.63 0.28 -9.48
N GLY A 84 -21.50 0.43 -8.81
CA GLY A 84 -21.41 0.86 -7.41
C GLY A 84 -21.85 -0.19 -6.38
N ALA A 85 -22.38 -1.35 -6.78
CA ALA A 85 -23.05 -2.31 -5.91
C ALA A 85 -22.09 -3.18 -5.08
N GLY A 86 -20.78 -3.07 -5.29
CA GLY A 86 -19.80 -3.78 -4.48
C GLY A 86 -18.40 -3.76 -5.07
N TRP A 87 -17.62 -4.77 -4.68
CA TRP A 87 -16.24 -4.93 -5.11
C TRP A 87 -16.12 -5.86 -6.32
N GLN A 88 -15.12 -5.61 -7.15
CA GLN A 88 -14.73 -6.43 -8.29
C GLN A 88 -13.28 -6.85 -8.14
N VAL A 89 -13.08 -8.16 -8.18
CA VAL A 89 -11.77 -8.79 -8.09
C VAL A 89 -11.16 -8.93 -9.49
N ARG A 90 -9.93 -8.45 -9.62
CA ARG A 90 -9.15 -8.49 -10.86
C ARG A 90 -7.82 -9.18 -10.62
N ARG A 91 -7.35 -9.92 -11.62
CA ARG A 91 -6.00 -10.48 -11.67
C ARG A 91 -5.31 -9.94 -12.91
N LEU A 92 -4.10 -9.40 -12.75
CA LEU A 92 -3.29 -9.00 -13.88
C LEU A 92 -2.71 -10.26 -14.53
N SER A 93 -2.95 -10.45 -15.82
CA SER A 93 -2.40 -11.55 -16.60
C SER A 93 -1.86 -11.01 -17.92
N GLY A 94 -0.56 -11.16 -18.15
CA GLY A 94 0.12 -10.49 -19.25
C GLY A 94 -0.01 -8.97 -19.11
N THR A 95 -0.68 -8.33 -20.08
CA THR A 95 -0.83 -6.87 -20.18
C THR A 95 -2.21 -6.36 -19.78
N ALA A 96 -3.13 -7.23 -19.32
CA ALA A 96 -4.52 -6.85 -19.09
C ALA A 96 -5.08 -7.39 -17.77
N TRP A 97 -6.08 -6.68 -17.25
CA TRP A 97 -6.88 -7.15 -16.13
C TRP A 97 -7.88 -8.21 -16.57
N GLN A 98 -7.92 -9.31 -15.84
CA GLN A 98 -8.93 -10.35 -15.96
C GLN A 98 -9.84 -10.29 -14.74
N THR A 99 -11.15 -10.23 -14.95
CA THR A 99 -12.11 -10.29 -13.85
C THR A 99 -12.32 -11.74 -13.43
N SER A 100 -12.26 -12.01 -12.13
CA SER A 100 -12.65 -13.31 -11.61
C SER A 100 -14.05 -13.27 -11.02
N GLN A 101 -14.89 -14.22 -11.41
CA GLN A 101 -16.25 -14.35 -10.89
C GLN A 101 -16.45 -15.58 -9.99
N THR A 102 -15.41 -16.40 -9.81
CA THR A 102 -15.50 -17.56 -8.91
C THR A 102 -15.65 -17.06 -7.48
N ALA A 103 -16.69 -17.51 -6.79
CA ALA A 103 -17.01 -17.09 -5.42
C ALA A 103 -15.80 -17.24 -4.48
N GLU A 104 -15.04 -18.31 -4.62
CA GLU A 104 -13.81 -18.56 -3.85
C GLU A 104 -12.75 -17.47 -4.06
N LYS A 105 -12.42 -17.12 -5.30
CA LYS A 105 -11.42 -16.10 -5.61
C LYS A 105 -11.86 -14.71 -5.12
N VAL A 106 -13.15 -14.42 -5.24
CA VAL A 106 -13.74 -13.20 -4.69
C VAL A 106 -13.59 -13.17 -3.17
N ALA A 107 -14.00 -14.23 -2.48
CA ALA A 107 -13.89 -14.34 -1.03
C ALA A 107 -12.43 -14.25 -0.56
N ASN A 108 -11.50 -14.90 -1.24
CA ASN A 108 -10.08 -14.90 -0.90
C ASN A 108 -9.47 -13.49 -0.99
N LEU A 109 -9.80 -12.72 -2.04
CA LEU A 109 -9.26 -11.35 -2.15
C LEU A 109 -9.95 -10.38 -1.19
N LEU A 110 -11.26 -10.52 -0.94
CA LEU A 110 -11.92 -9.73 0.10
C LEU A 110 -11.32 -10.01 1.48
N ASN A 111 -11.03 -11.28 1.79
CA ASN A 111 -10.34 -11.65 3.02
C ASN A 111 -8.92 -11.10 3.09
N THR A 112 -8.22 -11.04 1.95
CA THR A 112 -6.89 -10.41 1.85
C THR A 112 -6.96 -8.95 2.30
N TYR A 113 -7.87 -8.15 1.74
CA TYR A 113 -8.02 -6.75 2.13
C TYR A 113 -8.51 -6.59 3.57
N ARG A 114 -9.37 -7.49 4.08
CA ARG A 114 -9.75 -7.53 5.50
C ARG A 114 -8.53 -7.75 6.42
N VAL A 115 -7.62 -8.66 6.07
CA VAL A 115 -6.38 -8.87 6.82
C VAL A 115 -5.55 -7.59 6.81
N LEU A 116 -5.30 -7.01 5.64
CA LEU A 116 -4.48 -5.80 5.50
C LEU A 116 -5.04 -4.61 6.30
N LEU A 117 -6.34 -4.34 6.19
CA LEU A 117 -7.02 -3.24 6.89
C LEU A 117 -6.98 -3.35 8.42
N THR A 118 -6.66 -4.53 8.97
CA THR A 118 -6.64 -4.79 10.41
C THR A 118 -5.23 -4.93 10.98
N ARG A 119 -4.17 -4.58 10.22
CA ARG A 119 -2.77 -4.78 10.66
C ARG A 119 -2.20 -3.66 11.54
N ALA A 120 -2.85 -2.50 11.59
CA ALA A 120 -2.44 -1.41 12.47
C ALA A 120 -3.02 -1.56 13.88
N ARG A 121 -2.23 -1.24 14.89
CA ARG A 121 -2.68 -1.13 16.28
C ARG A 121 -3.32 0.22 16.59
N TYR A 122 -2.80 1.30 15.99
CA TYR A 122 -3.30 2.65 16.21
C TYR A 122 -3.96 3.20 14.95
N GLU A 123 -3.19 3.36 13.86
CA GLU A 123 -3.67 4.07 12.66
C GLU A 123 -3.30 3.35 11.37
N THR A 124 -4.26 3.28 10.45
CA THR A 124 -4.05 2.84 9.06
C THR A 124 -4.16 4.04 8.14
N LEU A 125 -3.05 4.38 7.48
CA LEU A 125 -3.02 5.34 6.38
C LEU A 125 -3.29 4.59 5.08
N ILE A 126 -4.45 4.85 4.46
CA ILE A 126 -4.83 4.22 3.20
C ILE A 126 -4.39 5.14 2.07
N TRP A 127 -3.48 4.66 1.24
CA TRP A 127 -3.08 5.36 0.03
C TRP A 127 -3.69 4.68 -1.19
N VAL A 128 -4.41 5.47 -1.98
CA VAL A 128 -5.00 5.06 -3.26
C VAL A 128 -4.24 5.77 -4.38
N PRO A 129 -3.67 5.04 -5.36
CA PRO A 129 -2.96 5.66 -6.48
C PRO A 129 -3.85 6.61 -7.29
N GLN A 130 -3.29 7.66 -7.88
CA GLN A 130 -4.01 8.53 -8.81
C GLN A 130 -4.32 7.85 -10.16
N GLY A 131 -3.53 6.83 -10.51
CA GLY A 131 -3.60 6.19 -11.82
C GLY A 131 -2.97 7.02 -12.94
N ASP A 132 -3.12 6.56 -14.18
CA ASP A 132 -2.63 7.21 -15.39
C ASP A 132 -3.57 6.89 -16.56
N ALA A 133 -4.17 7.91 -17.17
CA ALA A 133 -5.11 7.74 -18.28
C ALA A 133 -4.48 7.09 -19.53
N ARG A 134 -3.14 7.10 -19.64
CA ARG A 134 -2.39 6.45 -20.73
C ARG A 134 -2.13 4.97 -20.47
N ASP A 135 -2.36 4.49 -19.24
CA ASP A 135 -2.21 3.09 -18.85
C ASP A 135 -3.57 2.48 -18.56
N ALA A 136 -4.08 1.66 -19.49
CA ALA A 136 -5.36 0.98 -19.36
C ALA A 136 -5.45 0.06 -18.11
N THR A 137 -4.33 -0.32 -17.52
CA THR A 137 -4.30 -1.09 -16.27
C THR A 137 -4.36 -0.23 -15.00
N ARG A 138 -4.33 1.09 -15.13
CA ARG A 138 -4.30 2.04 -14.01
C ARG A 138 -5.20 3.26 -14.27
N LEU A 139 -6.35 3.08 -14.92
CA LEU A 139 -7.25 4.19 -15.22
C LEU A 139 -7.65 4.97 -13.95
N PRO A 140 -7.52 6.31 -13.93
CA PRO A 140 -7.81 7.15 -12.76
C PRO A 140 -9.20 6.90 -12.17
N ALA A 141 -10.24 6.84 -13.01
CA ALA A 141 -11.62 6.62 -12.58
C ALA A 141 -11.83 5.34 -11.74
N MET A 142 -10.98 4.32 -11.91
CA MET A 142 -11.05 3.10 -11.09
C MET A 142 -10.56 3.33 -9.67
N TYR A 143 -9.56 4.20 -9.49
CA TYR A 143 -9.01 4.57 -8.21
C TYR A 143 -9.84 5.66 -7.53
N ASP A 144 -10.33 6.65 -8.28
CA ASP A 144 -11.24 7.68 -7.78
C ASP A 144 -12.46 7.04 -7.11
N ALA A 145 -13.08 6.05 -7.77
CA ALA A 145 -14.21 5.32 -7.19
C ALA A 145 -13.89 4.59 -5.87
N ILE A 146 -12.64 4.18 -5.66
CA ILE A 146 -12.18 3.57 -4.40
C ILE A 146 -12.05 4.65 -3.34
N ALA A 147 -11.39 5.76 -3.66
CA ALA A 147 -11.23 6.91 -2.77
C ALA A 147 -12.59 7.47 -2.33
N ASP A 148 -13.51 7.70 -3.28
CA ASP A 148 -14.86 8.17 -3.02
C ASP A 148 -15.62 7.25 -2.06
N PHE A 149 -15.50 5.93 -2.26
CA PHE A 149 -16.13 4.97 -1.37
C PHE A 149 -15.53 5.00 0.04
N LEU A 150 -14.20 5.09 0.17
CA LEU A 150 -13.53 5.19 1.47
C LEU A 150 -13.95 6.45 2.21
N LEU A 151 -14.03 7.59 1.51
CA LEU A 151 -14.55 8.84 2.06
C LEU A 151 -16.00 8.69 2.52
N ALA A 152 -16.86 8.06 1.71
CA ALA A 152 -18.24 7.77 2.08
C ALA A 152 -18.37 6.83 3.30
N CYS A 153 -17.37 5.97 3.53
CA CYS A 153 -17.27 5.15 4.73
C CYS A 153 -16.77 5.91 5.98
N GLY A 154 -16.41 7.20 5.84
CA GLY A 154 -15.93 8.03 6.95
C GLY A 154 -14.40 8.03 7.11
N VAL A 155 -13.64 7.50 6.14
CA VAL A 155 -12.19 7.71 6.12
C VAL A 155 -11.93 9.20 5.95
N THR A 156 -11.10 9.77 6.83
CA THR A 156 -10.79 11.20 6.80
C THR A 156 -9.61 11.43 5.85
N PRO A 157 -9.71 12.34 4.86
CA PRO A 157 -8.58 12.68 4.01
C PRO A 157 -7.48 13.31 4.86
N LEU A 158 -6.22 13.00 4.54
CA LEU A 158 -5.11 13.72 5.15
C LEU A 158 -5.16 15.17 4.67
N PRO A 159 -4.93 16.15 5.57
CA PRO A 159 -4.77 17.53 5.15
C PRO A 159 -3.60 17.63 4.20
N ASP A 160 -3.68 18.52 3.21
CA ASP A 160 -2.55 18.84 2.35
C ASP A 160 -1.35 19.15 3.25
N SER A 161 -0.24 18.45 3.03
CA SER A 161 1.00 18.79 3.74
C SER A 161 1.32 20.25 3.44
N PRO A 162 1.70 21.08 4.44
CA PRO A 162 2.35 22.34 4.12
C PRO A 162 3.51 22.05 3.16
N PRO A 163 3.81 22.95 2.21
CA PRO A 163 4.91 22.75 1.28
C PRO A 163 6.14 22.34 2.07
N VAL A 164 6.72 21.20 1.71
CA VAL A 164 7.99 20.73 2.30
C VAL A 164 8.93 21.92 2.24
N ALA A 165 9.34 22.42 3.40
CA ALA A 165 10.36 23.45 3.46
C ALA A 165 11.56 22.90 2.69
N THR A 166 11.85 23.50 1.54
CA THR A 166 13.06 23.19 0.79
C THR A 166 14.20 23.31 1.81
N PRO A 167 15.01 22.25 2.02
CA PRO A 167 16.21 22.43 2.81
C PRO A 167 16.94 23.60 2.18
N ALA A 168 17.25 24.62 2.99
CA ALA A 168 18.06 25.74 2.53
C ALA A 168 19.25 25.15 1.77
N GLU A 169 19.48 25.62 0.54
CA GLU A 169 20.64 25.23 -0.26
C GLU A 169 21.87 25.31 0.64
N ALA A 170 22.35 24.16 1.10
CA ALA A 170 23.68 24.06 1.65
C ALA A 170 24.58 24.28 0.43
N SER A 171 25.04 25.52 0.30
CA SER A 171 26.01 25.97 -0.69
C SER A 171 27.07 24.87 -0.88
N LEU A 172 27.08 24.28 -2.07
CA LEU A 172 28.04 23.23 -2.44
C LEU A 172 29.44 23.81 -2.72
N PHE A 173 29.72 25.06 -2.30
CA PHE A 173 30.92 25.82 -2.69
C PHE A 173 31.76 26.38 -1.53
N ASP A 174 31.60 25.89 -0.29
CA ASP A 174 32.50 26.27 0.81
C ASP A 174 33.54 25.20 1.15
N ILE A 175 34.22 24.67 0.11
CA ILE A 175 35.51 23.97 0.28
C ILE A 175 36.48 24.54 -0.74
N ALA A 176 37.24 25.56 -0.33
CA ALA A 176 38.46 26.04 -0.97
C ALA A 176 39.58 26.09 0.08
#